data_AF-A0A847A8F3-F1
#
_entry.id   AF-A0A847A8F3-F1
#
_cell.length_a   1.000
_cell.length_b   1.000
_cell.length_c   1.000
_cell.angle_alpha   90.00
_cell.angle_beta   90.00
_cell.angle_gamma   90.00
#
_symmetry.space_group_name_H-M   'P 1'
#
loop_
_entity.id
_entity.type
_entity.pdbx_description
1 polymer ?
#
loop_
_entity_poly.entity_id
_entity_poly.type
_entity_poly.pdbx_seq_one_letter_code
_entity_poly.pdbx_strand_id
1 'polypeptide(L)'
;MGILQYCTPRRDLLEDNINLGMFTASLDEVHRHYTDGSLRNPIYTDAEVFFQQATYVTTSMKRVFSDVFARLSGDTTATMLNRLETGFGGGKTHTLIACMHLARKGKTISSVVGDAIPETLLPEPGEVSVVAVAGEMTPVTMTKGARI
;
A
#
# COMPACT_ATOMS: atom_id res chain seq x y z
N MET A 1 -32.31 4.96 2.79
CA MET A 1 -31.05 5.69 3.06
C MET A 1 -30.09 5.34 1.92
N GLY A 2 -29.65 6.32 1.13
CA GLY A 2 -28.81 6.08 -0.06
C GLY A 2 -27.34 6.38 0.20
N ILE A 3 -26.43 5.76 -0.56
CA ILE A 3 -24.98 5.97 -0.40
C ILE A 3 -24.56 7.44 -0.57
N LEU A 4 -25.26 8.20 -1.43
CA LEU A 4 -25.00 9.62 -1.67
C LEU A 4 -25.30 10.54 -0.48
N GLN A 5 -26.01 10.05 0.55
CA GLN A 5 -26.27 10.80 1.77
C GLN A 5 -25.04 10.86 2.69
N TYR A 6 -24.15 9.87 2.59
CA TYR A 6 -22.98 9.73 3.46
C TYR A 6 -21.66 9.80 2.70
N CYS A 7 -21.70 9.64 1.38
CA CYS A 7 -20.53 9.65 0.52
C CYS A 7 -20.71 10.71 -0.57
N THR A 8 -19.73 11.61 -0.68
CA THR A 8 -19.62 12.51 -1.82
C THR A 8 -18.64 11.90 -2.82
N PRO A 9 -19.06 11.62 -4.08
CA PRO A 9 -18.13 11.18 -5.11
C PRO A 9 -16.99 12.19 -5.29
N ARG A 10 -15.79 11.70 -5.62
CA ARG A 10 -14.67 12.58 -5.93
C ARG A 10 -15.01 13.47 -7.13
N ARG A 11 -14.51 14.71 -7.15
CA ARG A 11 -14.83 15.68 -8.20
C ARG A 11 -14.38 15.22 -9.59
N ASP A 12 -13.24 14.56 -9.68
CA ASP A 12 -12.72 14.00 -10.94
C ASP A 12 -13.67 12.96 -11.57
N LEU A 13 -14.46 12.24 -10.77
CA LEU A 13 -15.50 11.34 -11.26
C LEU A 13 -16.74 12.08 -11.79
N LEU A 14 -16.96 13.33 -11.37
CA LEU A 14 -18.10 14.15 -11.75
C LEU A 14 -17.81 15.04 -12.96
N GLU A 15 -16.54 15.36 -13.21
CA GLU A 15 -16.07 16.28 -14.25
C GLU A 15 -15.72 15.57 -15.58
N ASP A 16 -16.06 14.28 -15.73
CA ASP A 16 -15.79 13.43 -16.93
C ASP A 16 -14.32 13.36 -17.37
N ASN A 17 -13.38 13.74 -16.51
CA ASN A 17 -11.93 13.75 -16.77
C ASN A 17 -11.21 12.60 -16.03
N ILE A 18 -11.68 11.37 -16.23
CA ILE A 18 -11.17 10.18 -15.53
C ILE A 18 -10.08 9.49 -16.35
N ASN A 19 -8.85 9.51 -15.86
CA ASN A 19 -7.80 8.63 -16.38
C ASN A 19 -7.79 7.32 -15.57
N LEU A 20 -8.57 6.31 -15.99
CA LEU A 20 -8.70 5.04 -15.26
C LEU A 20 -7.35 4.34 -14.97
N GLY A 21 -6.34 4.53 -15.82
CA GLY A 21 -5.01 3.98 -15.62
C GLY A 21 -4.34 4.48 -14.33
N MET A 22 -4.72 5.67 -13.85
CA MET A 22 -4.18 6.26 -12.63
C MET A 22 -4.65 5.56 -11.35
N PHE A 23 -5.71 4.74 -11.41
CA PHE A 23 -6.29 4.04 -10.26
C PHE A 23 -5.86 2.57 -10.18
N THR A 24 -4.92 2.15 -11.02
CA THR A 24 -4.32 0.82 -10.91
C THR A 24 -3.17 0.87 -9.92
N ALA A 25 -3.38 0.33 -8.72
CA ALA A 25 -2.33 0.28 -7.70
C ALA A 25 -1.20 -0.66 -8.15
N SER A 26 0.01 -0.12 -8.31
CA SER A 26 1.23 -0.90 -8.57
C SER A 26 2.23 -0.73 -7.43
N LEU A 27 2.48 -1.83 -6.73
CA LEU A 27 3.47 -1.85 -5.64
C LEU A 27 4.91 -1.68 -6.16
N ASP A 28 5.19 -2.15 -7.36
CA ASP A 28 6.49 -1.96 -8.03
C ASP A 28 6.76 -0.48 -8.33
N GLU A 29 5.75 0.26 -8.80
CA GLU A 29 5.89 1.70 -9.03
C GLU A 29 6.18 2.47 -7.74
N VAL A 30 5.52 2.11 -6.63
CA VAL A 30 5.80 2.69 -5.31
C VAL A 30 7.21 2.33 -4.85
N HIS A 31 7.66 1.10 -5.08
CA HIS A 31 9.01 0.70 -4.73
C HIS A 31 10.07 1.49 -5.52
N ARG A 32 9.92 1.59 -6.84
CA ARG A 32 10.81 2.38 -7.70
C ARG A 32 10.84 3.85 -7.31
N HIS A 33 9.69 4.45 -6.99
CA HIS A 33 9.65 5.82 -6.49
C HIS A 33 10.60 6.06 -5.31
N TYR A 34 10.69 5.12 -4.36
CA TYR A 34 11.58 5.22 -3.21
C TYR A 34 13.05 4.86 -3.48
N THR A 35 13.36 4.17 -4.58
CA THR A 35 14.72 3.71 -4.88
C THR A 35 15.42 4.53 -5.96
N ASP A 36 14.73 4.90 -7.03
CA ASP A 36 15.29 5.63 -8.17
C ASP A 36 14.67 7.02 -8.39
N GLY A 37 13.64 7.38 -7.60
CA GLY A 37 12.97 8.67 -7.70
C GLY A 37 12.06 8.82 -8.92
N SER A 38 11.74 7.73 -9.64
CA SER A 38 10.82 7.78 -10.77
C SER A 38 9.40 8.13 -10.30
N LEU A 39 8.98 9.35 -10.58
CA LEU A 39 7.62 9.83 -10.33
C LEU A 39 6.74 9.51 -11.54
N ARG A 40 5.72 8.67 -11.34
CA ARG A 40 4.71 8.37 -12.37
C ARG A 40 3.33 8.88 -11.97
N ASN A 41 2.92 8.65 -10.71
CA ASN A 41 1.60 9.05 -10.23
C ASN A 41 1.59 9.23 -8.70
N PRO A 42 1.36 10.47 -8.19
CA PRO A 42 1.41 10.75 -6.76
C PRO A 42 0.33 10.04 -5.95
N ILE A 43 -0.77 9.57 -6.56
CA ILE A 43 -1.89 8.97 -5.81
C ILE A 43 -1.47 7.73 -5.00
N TYR A 44 -0.49 6.96 -5.49
CA TYR A 44 0.05 5.79 -4.80
C TYR A 44 1.50 5.98 -4.38
N THR A 45 2.28 6.86 -5.02
CA THR A 45 3.71 7.01 -4.69
C THR A 45 3.95 8.01 -3.55
N ASP A 46 3.10 9.02 -3.42
CA ASP A 46 3.18 9.95 -2.30
C ASP A 46 2.40 9.40 -1.10
N ALA A 47 3.09 9.29 0.04
CA ALA A 47 2.51 8.68 1.24
C ALA A 47 1.33 9.49 1.79
N GLU A 48 1.39 10.81 1.78
CA GLU A 48 0.33 11.65 2.32
C GLU A 48 -0.92 11.58 1.44
N VAL A 49 -0.73 11.74 0.12
CA VAL A 49 -1.81 11.61 -0.87
C VAL A 49 -2.43 10.21 -0.80
N PHE A 50 -1.62 9.17 -0.67
CA PHE A 50 -2.10 7.80 -0.58
C PHE A 50 -3.04 7.60 0.62
N PHE A 51 -2.60 7.98 1.83
CA PHE A 51 -3.41 7.80 3.05
C PHE A 51 -4.63 8.72 3.12
N GLN A 52 -4.59 9.89 2.49
CA GLN A 52 -5.71 10.84 2.50
C GLN A 52 -6.74 10.60 1.39
N GLN A 53 -6.30 10.14 0.21
CA GLN A 53 -7.13 10.17 -1.01
C GLN A 53 -7.26 8.83 -1.72
N ALA A 54 -6.30 7.92 -1.56
CA ALA A 54 -6.23 6.69 -2.33
C ALA A 54 -6.66 5.46 -1.53
N THR A 55 -6.48 5.48 -0.21
CA THR A 55 -6.78 4.33 0.64
C THR A 55 -7.65 4.70 1.84
N TYR A 56 -8.29 3.68 2.41
CA TYR A 56 -8.96 3.76 3.69
C TYR A 56 -8.33 2.73 4.64
N VAL A 57 -7.85 3.19 5.80
CA VAL A 57 -7.18 2.32 6.77
C VAL A 57 -8.23 1.52 7.54
N THR A 58 -8.44 0.27 7.12
CA THR A 58 -9.36 -0.66 7.78
C THR A 58 -8.78 -1.21 9.08
N THR A 59 -9.64 -1.71 9.98
CA THR A 59 -9.22 -2.40 11.21
C THR A 59 -8.27 -3.58 10.93
N SER A 60 -8.50 -4.32 9.85
CA SER A 60 -7.61 -5.42 9.43
C SER A 60 -6.24 -4.91 9.00
N MET A 61 -6.17 -3.77 8.28
CA MET A 61 -4.89 -3.13 7.93
C MET A 61 -4.13 -2.70 9.18
N LYS A 62 -4.79 -2.09 10.17
CA LYS A 62 -4.16 -1.70 11.44
C LYS A 62 -3.51 -2.89 12.15
N ARG A 63 -4.18 -4.06 12.17
CA ARG A 63 -3.61 -5.30 12.73
C ARG A 63 -2.35 -5.74 11.99
N VAL A 64 -2.40 -5.76 10.67
CA VAL A 64 -1.23 -6.09 9.84
C VAL A 64 -0.07 -5.12 10.10
N PHE A 65 -0.35 -3.82 10.23
CA PHE A 65 0.68 -2.82 10.56
C PHE A 65 1.32 -3.11 11.92
N SER A 66 0.51 -3.30 12.96
CA SER A 66 1.03 -3.63 14.29
C SER A 66 1.92 -4.88 14.27
N ASP A 67 1.47 -5.96 13.61
CA ASP A 67 2.24 -7.21 13.54
C ASP A 67 3.58 -7.02 12.81
N VAL A 68 3.56 -6.36 11.64
CA VAL A 68 4.76 -6.12 10.83
C VAL A 68 5.75 -5.23 11.57
N PHE A 69 5.29 -4.10 12.10
CA PHE A 69 6.19 -3.10 12.71
C PHE A 69 6.65 -3.48 14.11
N ALA A 70 5.85 -4.23 14.89
CA ALA A 70 6.34 -4.85 16.12
C ALA A 70 7.48 -5.83 15.83
N ARG A 71 7.34 -6.64 14.77
CA ARG A 71 8.42 -7.55 14.38
C ARG A 71 9.68 -6.81 13.94
N LEU A 72 9.52 -5.72 13.16
CA LEU A 72 10.63 -4.87 12.74
C LEU A 72 11.30 -4.13 13.90
N SER A 73 10.55 -3.77 14.95
CA SER A 73 11.10 -3.18 16.18
C SER A 73 11.80 -4.19 17.10
N GLY A 74 11.95 -5.44 16.67
CA GLY A 74 12.67 -6.49 17.39
C GLY A 74 11.80 -7.40 18.29
N ASP A 75 10.47 -7.28 18.26
CA ASP A 75 9.60 -8.19 19.00
C ASP A 75 9.59 -9.57 18.34
N THR A 76 10.30 -10.52 18.96
CA THR A 76 10.39 -11.90 18.47
C THR A 76 9.10 -12.71 18.68
N THR A 77 8.15 -12.20 19.46
CA THR A 77 6.84 -12.82 19.68
C THR A 77 5.80 -12.39 18.65
N ALA A 78 6.03 -11.27 17.96
CA ALA A 78 5.17 -10.78 16.89
C ALA A 78 5.17 -11.73 15.67
N THR A 79 4.05 -11.76 14.96
CA THR A 79 3.81 -12.63 13.80
C THR A 79 4.90 -12.46 12.73
N MET A 80 5.67 -13.52 12.47
CA MET A 80 6.75 -13.51 11.47
C MET A 80 6.22 -13.55 10.02
N LEU A 81 5.12 -14.26 9.77
CA LEU A 81 4.57 -14.47 8.43
C LEU A 81 3.11 -14.02 8.39
N ASN A 82 2.84 -12.97 7.62
CA ASN A 82 1.50 -12.46 7.40
C ASN A 82 0.98 -12.91 6.04
N ARG A 83 -0.08 -13.72 6.03
CA ARG A 83 -0.78 -14.14 4.82
C ARG A 83 -2.07 -13.33 4.67
N LEU A 84 -2.12 -12.45 3.68
CA LEU A 84 -3.31 -11.63 3.41
C LEU A 84 -4.34 -12.46 2.63
N GLU A 85 -5.33 -13.01 3.33
CA GLU A 85 -6.41 -13.78 2.71
C GLU A 85 -7.65 -12.90 2.51
N THR A 86 -7.79 -12.34 1.31
CA THR A 86 -8.98 -11.58 0.93
C THR A 86 -9.40 -11.94 -0.49
N GLY A 87 -10.69 -11.80 -0.78
CA GLY A 87 -11.22 -11.90 -2.15
C GLY A 87 -10.67 -10.82 -3.09
N PHE A 88 -11.14 -10.85 -4.34
CA PHE A 88 -10.84 -9.80 -5.33
C PHE A 88 -11.30 -8.43 -4.79
N GLY A 89 -10.47 -7.40 -4.95
CA GLY A 89 -10.74 -6.07 -4.39
C GLY A 89 -10.57 -5.93 -2.87
N GLY A 90 -10.15 -6.98 -2.15
CA GLY A 90 -10.05 -6.93 -0.67
C GLY A 90 -8.84 -6.19 -0.09
N GLY A 91 -8.16 -5.34 -0.87
CA GLY A 91 -7.17 -4.41 -0.33
C GLY A 91 -5.74 -4.92 -0.14
N LYS A 92 -5.38 -6.13 -0.59
CA LYS A 92 -4.00 -6.69 -0.44
C LYS A 92 -2.91 -5.74 -0.92
N THR A 93 -3.03 -5.23 -2.14
CA THR A 93 -2.05 -4.31 -2.72
C THR A 93 -1.98 -3.01 -1.92
N HIS A 94 -3.11 -2.47 -1.47
CA HIS A 94 -3.14 -1.28 -0.62
C HIS A 94 -2.48 -1.51 0.73
N THR A 95 -2.69 -2.68 1.35
CA THR A 95 -2.00 -3.04 2.59
C THR A 95 -0.49 -3.06 2.40
N LEU A 96 0.01 -3.67 1.31
CA LEU A 96 1.44 -3.70 1.03
C LEU A 96 2.02 -2.31 0.72
N ILE A 97 1.31 -1.49 -0.06
CA ILE A 97 1.71 -0.10 -0.34
C ILE A 97 1.76 0.72 0.96
N ALA A 98 0.75 0.56 1.84
CA ALA A 98 0.73 1.24 3.13
C ALA A 98 1.92 0.84 4.01
N CYS A 99 2.25 -0.46 4.09
CA CYS A 99 3.44 -0.94 4.79
C CYS A 99 4.72 -0.34 4.19
N MET A 100 4.81 -0.23 2.85
CA MET A 100 5.95 0.39 2.19
C MET A 100 6.12 1.86 2.57
N HIS A 101 5.04 2.65 2.55
CA HIS A 101 5.09 4.05 2.99
C HIS A 101 5.48 4.17 4.47
N LEU A 102 4.86 3.38 5.35
CA LEU A 102 5.19 3.38 6.78
C LEU A 102 6.65 3.00 7.04
N ALA A 103 7.19 2.01 6.30
CA ALA A 103 8.59 1.62 6.44
C ALA A 103 9.56 2.70 5.93
N ARG A 104 9.23 3.39 4.85
CA ARG A 104 10.10 4.40 4.21
C ARG A 104 10.02 5.77 4.87
N LYS A 105 8.83 6.19 5.30
CA LYS A 105 8.56 7.53 5.86
C LYS A 105 8.48 7.51 7.38
N GLY A 106 8.03 6.43 7.98
CA GLY A 106 7.99 6.28 9.43
C GLY A 106 7.29 7.44 10.13
N LYS A 107 7.94 8.00 11.16
CA LYS A 107 7.41 9.13 11.93
C LYS A 107 7.14 10.42 11.12
N THR A 108 7.71 10.59 9.92
CA THR A 108 7.44 11.81 9.13
C THR A 108 5.98 11.95 8.67
N ILE A 109 5.24 10.84 8.62
CA ILE A 109 3.83 10.81 8.24
C ILE A 109 2.89 10.53 9.42
N SER A 110 3.37 10.63 10.67
CA SER A 110 2.60 10.31 11.88
C SER A 110 1.28 11.10 11.97
N SER A 111 1.32 12.39 11.61
CA SER A 111 0.15 13.27 11.58
C SER A 111 -0.91 12.84 10.57
N VAL A 112 -0.50 12.20 9.48
CA VAL A 112 -1.40 11.74 8.42
C VAL A 112 -1.99 10.37 8.72
N VAL A 113 -1.18 9.45 9.27
CA VAL A 113 -1.62 8.09 9.57
C VAL A 113 -2.42 7.99 10.87
N GLY A 114 -2.31 8.98 11.77
CA GLY A 114 -3.11 9.10 12.98
C GLY A 114 -3.06 7.84 13.84
N ASP A 115 -4.22 7.22 14.10
CA ASP A 115 -4.35 6.02 14.92
C ASP A 115 -4.20 4.70 14.13
N ALA A 116 -3.67 4.76 12.89
CA ALA A 116 -3.44 3.58 12.07
C ALA A 116 -2.45 2.59 12.69
N ILE A 117 -1.47 3.12 13.42
CA ILE A 117 -0.41 2.37 14.10
C ILE A 117 0.05 3.17 15.33
N PRO A 118 0.37 2.53 16.47
CA PRO A 118 0.95 3.23 17.61
C PRO A 118 2.25 3.95 17.24
N GLU A 119 2.44 5.18 17.70
CA GLU A 119 3.64 5.97 17.43
C GLU A 119 4.93 5.29 17.91
N THR A 120 4.84 4.46 18.96
CA THR A 120 5.94 3.65 19.47
C THR A 120 6.44 2.59 18.49
N LEU A 121 5.61 2.19 17.52
CA LEU A 121 5.94 1.21 16.48
C LEU A 121 6.30 1.89 15.15
N LEU A 122 6.16 3.22 15.03
CA LEU A 122 6.61 3.93 13.84
C LEU A 122 8.14 4.02 13.83
N PRO A 123 8.81 3.52 12.79
CA PRO A 123 10.26 3.64 12.67
C PRO A 123 10.67 5.09 12.42
N GLU A 124 11.93 5.39 12.70
CA GLU A 124 12.55 6.63 12.20
C GLU A 124 12.71 6.56 10.67
N PRO A 125 12.66 7.69 9.96
CA PRO A 125 12.91 7.71 8.52
C PRO A 125 14.27 7.09 8.18
N GLY A 126 14.26 6.04 7.35
CA GLY A 126 15.47 5.33 6.94
C GLY A 126 15.93 4.21 7.88
N GLU A 127 15.26 3.97 9.01
CA GLU A 127 15.57 2.85 9.92
C GLU A 127 15.24 1.49 9.28
N VAL A 128 14.16 1.42 8.51
CA VAL A 128 13.75 0.20 7.80
C VAL A 128 14.24 0.24 6.36
N SER A 129 15.06 -0.74 6.00
CA SER A 129 15.47 -0.98 4.61
C SER A 129 14.58 -2.03 3.96
N VAL A 130 13.93 -1.67 2.84
CA VAL A 130 13.15 -2.60 2.03
C VAL A 130 14.02 -3.13 0.91
N VAL A 131 14.36 -4.42 1.00
CA VAL A 131 15.34 -5.09 0.13
C VAL A 131 14.72 -5.65 -1.15
N ALA A 132 13.50 -6.19 -1.08
CA ALA A 132 12.83 -6.79 -2.23
C ALA A 132 11.32 -6.65 -2.12
N VAL A 133 10.70 -6.47 -3.27
CA VAL A 133 9.24 -6.49 -3.43
C VAL A 133 8.92 -7.29 -4.68
N ALA A 134 8.17 -8.39 -4.54
CA ALA A 134 7.71 -9.19 -5.67
C ALA A 134 6.31 -8.73 -6.07
N GLY A 135 6.22 -7.96 -7.16
CA GLY A 135 5.00 -7.22 -7.53
C GLY A 135 4.40 -7.52 -8.90
N GLU A 136 5.14 -8.10 -9.86
CA GLU A 136 4.61 -8.43 -11.20
C GLU A 136 5.07 -9.78 -11.76
N MET A 137 4.22 -10.30 -12.66
CA MET A 137 4.22 -11.58 -13.38
C MET A 137 5.48 -12.42 -13.26
N THR A 138 5.35 -13.60 -12.65
CA THR A 138 6.22 -14.73 -12.97
C THR A 138 6.19 -14.88 -14.50
N PRO A 139 7.33 -14.86 -15.21
CA PRO A 139 7.34 -15.08 -16.65
C PRO A 139 6.64 -16.40 -16.92
N VAL A 140 5.45 -16.33 -17.54
CA VAL A 140 4.71 -17.52 -17.91
C VAL A 140 5.45 -18.10 -19.11
N THR A 141 6.24 -19.15 -18.88
CA THR A 141 6.81 -19.93 -19.98
C THR A 141 5.64 -20.56 -20.74
N MET A 142 5.25 -19.94 -21.86
CA MET A 142 4.26 -20.52 -22.75
C MET A 142 4.91 -21.70 -23.48
N THR A 143 4.75 -22.91 -22.96
CA THR A 143 5.00 -24.12 -23.74
C THR A 143 3.94 -24.22 -24.83
N LYS A 144 4.29 -23.85 -26.07
CA LYS A 144 3.52 -24.24 -27.24
C LYS A 144 3.64 -25.75 -27.39
N GLY A 145 2.54 -26.48 -27.21
CA GLY A 145 2.48 -27.89 -27.56
C GLY A 145 2.88 -28.08 -29.02
N ALA A 146 3.72 -29.07 -29.31
CA ALA A 146 4.03 -29.44 -30.69
C ALA A 146 2.72 -29.75 -31.40
N ARG A 147 2.48 -29.13 -32.56
CA ARG A 147 1.38 -29.52 -33.45
C ARG A 147 1.60 -30.98 -33.82
N ILE A 148 0.62 -31.82 -33.47
CA ILE A 148 0.45 -33.17 -34.00
C ILE A 148 -0.03 -33.07 -35.45
#